data_AF-A0A8T2WQH8-F1
#
_entry.id   AF-A0A8T2WQH8-F1
#
_cell.length_a   1.000
_cell.length_b   1.000
_cell.length_c   1.000
_cell.angle_alpha   90.00
_cell.angle_beta   90.00
_cell.angle_gamma   90.00
#
_symmetry.space_group_name_H-M   'P 1'
#
loop_
_entity.id
_entity.type
_entity.pdbx_description
1 polymer ?
#
loop_
_entity_poly.entity_id
_entity_poly.type
_entity_poly.pdbx_seq_one_letter_code
_entity_poly.pdbx_strand_id
1 'polypeptide(L)'
;MKLQFHTRFVRITLVVLQLINPSLQWPEPEYSSAPIPAPWPEQFHALLYMNLSSTRLQITNLWYDWPRGRNVNIIQKQLSVLLYDTEWNNGTTFYYTLSEPHSCRIMVNDVGIPRPDFLDGAEYLGTAVTDGYLCNVWEKIDTIWYSAVLWDDSLTQAPAYCFNQEMKNM
;
A
#
# COMPACT_ATOMS: atom_id res chain seq x y z
N MET A 1 16.64 -54.99 21.89
CA MET A 1 16.80 -54.13 23.09
C MET A 1 18.16 -53.39 23.12
N LYS A 2 18.66 -52.86 21.99
CA LYS A 2 19.92 -52.08 21.93
C LYS A 2 19.76 -50.70 21.28
N LEU A 3 18.72 -50.50 20.46
CA LEU A 3 18.50 -49.27 19.71
C LEU A 3 17.95 -48.11 20.58
N GLN A 4 17.09 -48.42 21.55
CA GLN A 4 16.48 -47.44 22.47
C GLN A 4 17.48 -46.80 23.45
N PHE A 5 18.57 -47.51 23.78
CA PHE A 5 19.56 -47.06 24.76
C PHE A 5 20.50 -46.00 24.15
N HIS A 6 20.84 -46.14 22.87
CA HIS A 6 21.64 -45.16 22.14
C HIS A 6 20.91 -43.83 21.95
N THR A 7 19.60 -43.86 21.64
CA THR A 7 18.82 -42.63 21.42
C THR A 7 18.64 -41.81 22.71
N ARG A 8 18.55 -42.48 23.88
CA ARG A 8 18.50 -41.81 25.19
C ARG A 8 19.84 -41.18 25.57
N PHE A 9 20.96 -41.87 25.33
CA PHE A 9 22.29 -41.33 25.61
C PHE A 9 22.60 -40.08 24.77
N VAL A 10 22.23 -40.07 23.49
CA VAL A 10 22.43 -38.92 22.58
C VAL A 10 21.61 -37.69 23.00
N ARG A 11 20.38 -37.88 23.49
CA ARG A 11 19.57 -36.77 24.02
C ARG A 11 20.12 -36.21 25.34
N ILE A 12 20.67 -37.05 26.21
CA ILE A 12 21.25 -36.62 27.49
C ILE A 12 22.56 -35.87 27.26
N THR A 13 23.43 -36.31 26.35
CA THR A 13 24.67 -35.59 26.02
C THR A 13 24.40 -34.23 25.36
N LEU A 14 23.37 -34.11 24.52
CA LEU A 14 22.97 -32.83 23.93
C LEU A 14 22.49 -31.81 24.97
N VAL A 15 21.72 -32.24 25.98
CA VAL A 15 21.24 -31.36 27.07
C VAL A 15 22.39 -30.94 27.99
N VAL A 16 23.34 -31.83 28.28
CA VAL A 16 24.50 -31.48 29.10
C VAL A 16 25.43 -30.49 28.38
N LEU A 17 25.62 -30.62 27.06
CA LEU A 17 26.38 -29.64 26.26
C LEU A 17 25.73 -28.24 26.20
N GLN A 18 24.40 -28.15 26.26
CA GLN A 18 23.68 -26.86 26.32
C GLN A 18 23.84 -26.14 27.67
N LEU A 19 24.12 -26.85 28.76
CA LEU A 19 24.34 -26.26 30.09
C LEU A 19 25.77 -25.72 30.29
N ILE A 20 26.73 -26.16 29.47
CA ILE A 20 28.16 -25.80 29.61
C ILE A 20 28.51 -24.59 28.72
N ASN A 21 27.71 -24.29 27.70
CA ASN A 21 27.88 -23.15 26.80
C ASN A 21 26.53 -22.42 26.60
N PRO A 22 26.24 -21.32 27.32
CA PRO A 22 25.04 -20.50 27.06
C PRO A 22 25.03 -19.87 25.65
N SER A 23 26.14 -19.98 24.91
CA SER A 23 26.28 -19.61 23.50
C SER A 23 25.70 -20.63 22.51
N LEU A 24 25.24 -21.80 22.98
CA LEU A 24 24.47 -22.80 22.21
C LEU A 24 22.95 -22.65 22.42
N GLN A 25 22.49 -21.46 22.80
CA GLN A 25 21.10 -21.09 22.64
C GLN A 25 20.84 -20.99 21.13
N TRP A 26 19.98 -21.87 20.59
CA TRP A 26 19.44 -21.65 19.25
C TRP A 26 18.83 -20.25 19.26
N PRO A 27 19.15 -19.36 18.30
CA PRO A 27 18.49 -18.07 18.23
C PRO A 27 16.99 -18.37 18.21
N GLU A 28 16.26 -17.83 19.17
CA GLU A 28 14.80 -17.79 19.04
C GLU A 28 14.53 -17.17 17.67
N PRO A 29 13.60 -17.73 16.87
CA PRO A 29 13.20 -17.07 15.65
C PRO A 29 12.80 -15.65 16.07
N GLU A 30 13.55 -14.64 15.63
CA GLU A 30 13.11 -13.27 15.74
C GLU A 30 11.73 -13.27 15.08
N TYR A 31 10.68 -13.17 15.90
CA TYR A 31 9.38 -12.77 15.42
C TYR A 31 9.58 -11.36 14.91
N SER A 32 10.05 -11.25 13.68
CA SER A 32 10.13 -10.00 12.94
C SER A 32 8.72 -9.45 12.96
N SER A 33 8.50 -8.43 13.80
CA SER A 33 7.23 -7.73 13.83
C SER A 33 6.99 -7.23 12.41
N ALA A 34 5.78 -7.46 11.90
CA ALA A 34 5.39 -6.90 10.62
C ALA A 34 5.80 -5.42 10.55
N PRO A 35 6.24 -4.93 9.36
CA PRO A 35 6.62 -3.53 9.21
C PRO A 35 5.47 -2.59 9.64
N ILE A 36 5.74 -1.31 9.76
CA ILE A 36 4.68 -0.31 9.97
C ILE A 36 4.51 0.43 8.63
N PRO A 37 3.27 0.62 8.14
CA PRO A 37 3.04 1.41 6.93
C PRO A 37 3.62 2.81 7.08
N ALA A 38 4.42 3.24 6.10
CA ALA A 38 4.87 4.63 6.06
C ALA A 38 3.66 5.55 5.76
N PRO A 39 3.53 6.70 6.45
CA PRO A 39 2.51 7.67 6.10
C PRO A 39 2.74 8.21 4.70
N TRP A 40 1.65 8.56 4.02
CA TRP A 40 1.76 9.26 2.75
C TRP A 40 2.45 10.62 2.92
N PRO A 41 3.23 11.03 1.91
CA PRO A 41 3.75 12.38 1.85
C PRO A 41 2.63 13.42 1.87
N GLU A 42 2.85 14.56 2.52
CA GLU A 42 1.82 15.62 2.59
C GLU A 42 1.47 16.21 1.22
N GLN A 43 2.42 16.17 0.27
CA GLN A 43 2.22 16.66 -1.10
C GLN A 43 2.97 15.76 -2.08
N PHE A 44 2.31 15.34 -3.15
CA PHE A 44 2.98 14.62 -4.24
C PHE A 44 2.21 14.75 -5.55
N HIS A 45 2.87 14.38 -6.64
CA HIS A 45 2.25 14.13 -7.94
C HIS A 45 2.43 12.67 -8.32
N ALA A 46 1.38 12.05 -8.83
CA ALA A 46 1.39 10.66 -9.30
C ALA A 46 0.68 10.52 -10.64
N LEU A 47 1.16 9.57 -11.43
CA LEU A 47 0.49 9.13 -12.66
C LEU A 47 -0.10 7.74 -12.41
N LEU A 48 -1.42 7.65 -12.48
CA LEU A 48 -2.18 6.45 -12.19
C LEU A 48 -2.67 5.82 -13.50
N TYR A 49 -2.39 4.53 -13.67
CA TYR A 49 -2.91 3.71 -14.77
C TYR A 49 -3.98 2.80 -14.22
N MET A 50 -5.24 3.16 -14.47
CA MET A 50 -6.39 2.46 -13.90
C MET A 50 -7.09 1.62 -14.94
N ASN A 51 -7.39 0.39 -14.53
CA ASN A 51 -8.28 -0.52 -15.22
C ASN A 51 -9.58 -0.63 -14.40
N LEU A 52 -10.59 0.15 -14.78
CA LEU A 52 -11.88 0.16 -14.07
C LEU A 52 -12.79 -1.01 -14.48
N SER A 53 -12.49 -1.65 -15.62
CA SER A 53 -13.04 -2.91 -16.14
C SER A 53 -12.21 -3.35 -17.36
N SER A 54 -12.36 -4.59 -17.83
CA SER A 54 -11.61 -5.13 -18.99
C SER A 54 -11.58 -4.25 -20.25
N THR A 55 -12.47 -3.26 -20.37
CA THR A 55 -12.54 -2.30 -21.49
C THR A 55 -12.50 -0.83 -21.08
N ARG A 56 -12.35 -0.49 -19.80
CA ARG A 56 -12.36 0.89 -19.28
C ARG A 56 -11.00 1.26 -18.69
N LEU A 57 -10.08 1.59 -19.60
CA LEU A 57 -8.76 2.11 -19.26
C LEU A 57 -8.80 3.62 -19.05
N GLN A 58 -8.07 4.08 -18.04
CA GLN A 58 -7.96 5.48 -17.68
C GLN A 58 -6.53 5.81 -17.24
N ILE A 59 -6.03 6.94 -17.67
CA ILE A 59 -4.81 7.56 -17.13
C ILE A 59 -5.23 8.77 -16.31
N THR A 60 -4.70 8.90 -15.09
CA THR A 60 -5.00 10.03 -14.20
C THR A 60 -3.72 10.66 -13.69
N ASN A 61 -3.60 11.97 -13.89
CA ASN A 61 -2.61 12.74 -13.15
C ASN A 61 -3.24 13.20 -11.84
N LEU A 62 -2.68 12.77 -10.72
CA LEU A 62 -3.11 13.14 -9.38
C LEU A 62 -2.11 14.12 -8.79
N TRP A 63 -2.60 15.26 -8.33
CA TRP A 63 -1.88 16.16 -7.42
C TRP A 63 -2.54 16.09 -6.06
N TYR A 64 -1.82 15.55 -5.08
CA TYR A 64 -2.23 15.44 -3.69
C TYR A 64 -1.65 16.62 -2.90
N ASP A 65 -2.48 17.36 -2.15
CA ASP A 65 -2.09 18.53 -1.36
C ASP A 65 -2.84 18.52 -0.02
N TRP A 66 -2.37 17.71 0.93
CA TRP A 66 -2.98 17.54 2.24
C TRP A 66 -3.05 18.82 3.08
N PRO A 67 -1.98 19.66 3.17
CA PRO A 67 -2.04 20.89 3.96
C PRO A 67 -3.11 21.87 3.45
N ARG A 68 -3.44 21.81 2.16
CA ARG A 68 -4.54 22.59 1.55
C ARG A 68 -5.84 21.80 1.40
N GLY A 69 -5.88 20.57 1.89
CA GLY A 69 -7.07 19.72 1.95
C GLY A 69 -7.67 19.38 0.59
N ARG A 70 -6.86 19.22 -0.46
CA ARG A 70 -7.36 18.97 -1.82
C ARG A 70 -6.57 17.92 -2.60
N ASN A 71 -7.27 17.16 -3.42
CA ASN A 71 -6.72 16.35 -4.49
C ASN A 71 -7.26 16.86 -5.82
N VAL A 72 -6.39 16.99 -6.81
CA VAL A 72 -6.79 17.32 -8.18
C VAL A 72 -6.41 16.15 -9.08
N ASN A 73 -7.41 15.56 -9.71
CA ASN A 73 -7.28 14.49 -10.68
C ASN A 73 -7.60 15.04 -12.08
N ILE A 74 -6.67 14.88 -13.02
CA ILE A 74 -6.90 15.11 -14.45
C ILE A 74 -7.00 13.76 -15.12
N ILE A 75 -8.20 13.43 -15.57
CA ILE A 75 -8.64 12.10 -15.95
C ILE A 75 -8.83 12.02 -17.47
N GLN A 76 -8.05 11.15 -18.10
CA GLN A 76 -8.23 10.79 -19.50
C GLN A 76 -8.75 9.36 -19.61
N LYS A 77 -10.00 9.20 -20.03
CA LYS A 77 -10.59 7.90 -20.41
C LYS A 77 -10.46 7.67 -21.91
N GLN A 78 -10.47 6.41 -22.33
CA GLN A 78 -10.46 6.06 -23.74
C GLN A 78 -11.67 6.68 -24.48
N LEU A 79 -11.42 7.39 -25.59
CA LEU A 79 -12.43 8.05 -26.44
C LEU A 79 -13.36 9.06 -25.70
N SER A 80 -12.89 9.66 -24.62
CA SER A 80 -13.65 10.64 -23.83
C SER A 80 -12.97 12.02 -23.83
N VAL A 81 -13.74 13.05 -23.46
CA VAL A 81 -13.20 14.37 -23.11
C VAL A 81 -12.40 14.31 -21.82
N LEU A 82 -11.43 15.21 -21.69
CA LEU A 82 -10.59 15.35 -20.51
C LEU A 82 -11.45 15.84 -19.33
N LEU A 83 -11.50 15.03 -18.27
CA LEU A 83 -12.29 15.32 -17.07
C LEU A 83 -11.38 15.80 -15.95
N TYR A 84 -11.79 16.86 -15.27
CA TYR A 84 -11.16 17.35 -14.06
C TYR A 84 -12.00 16.95 -12.87
N ASP A 85 -11.35 16.50 -11.82
CA ASP A 85 -11.95 16.06 -10.57
C ASP A 85 -11.16 16.67 -9.41
N THR A 86 -11.77 17.64 -8.72
CA THR A 86 -11.19 18.30 -7.55
C THR A 86 -11.92 17.84 -6.29
N GLU A 87 -11.26 17.04 -5.49
CA GLU A 87 -11.78 16.44 -4.26
C GLU A 87 -11.26 17.22 -3.05
N TRP A 88 -12.12 17.50 -2.07
CA TRP A 88 -11.77 18.19 -0.84
C TRP A 88 -11.82 17.24 0.36
N ASN A 89 -11.02 17.54 1.38
CA ASN A 89 -10.98 16.79 2.64
C ASN A 89 -12.29 16.82 3.44
N ASN A 90 -13.22 17.72 3.11
CA ASN A 90 -14.56 17.78 3.69
C ASN A 90 -15.60 16.93 2.95
N GLY A 91 -15.17 16.12 1.97
CA GLY A 91 -16.04 15.25 1.18
C GLY A 91 -16.70 15.92 -0.03
N THR A 92 -16.48 17.22 -0.27
CA THR A 92 -16.99 17.89 -1.46
C THR A 92 -16.09 17.61 -2.67
N THR A 93 -16.68 17.25 -3.79
CA THR A 93 -15.96 16.96 -5.04
C THR A 93 -16.57 17.70 -6.23
N PHE A 94 -15.72 18.25 -7.10
CA PHE A 94 -16.11 18.95 -8.31
C PHE A 94 -15.62 18.22 -9.55
N TYR A 95 -16.55 17.75 -10.37
CA TYR A 95 -16.28 17.19 -11.70
C TYR A 95 -16.58 18.22 -12.78
N TYR A 96 -15.62 18.51 -13.65
CA TYR A 96 -15.82 19.51 -14.71
C TYR A 96 -14.95 19.26 -15.95
N THR A 97 -15.36 19.84 -17.07
CA THR A 97 -14.61 19.82 -18.34
C THR A 97 -14.20 21.23 -18.72
N LEU A 98 -12.93 21.43 -19.06
CA LEU A 98 -12.42 22.72 -19.58
C LEU A 98 -12.57 22.86 -21.09
N SER A 99 -12.75 21.74 -21.81
CA SER A 99 -13.03 21.71 -23.25
C SER A 99 -14.50 21.43 -23.52
N GLU A 100 -14.98 21.79 -24.72
CA GLU A 100 -16.33 21.44 -25.16
C GLU A 100 -16.53 19.92 -25.25
N PRO A 101 -17.72 19.39 -24.87
CA PRO A 101 -18.81 20.10 -24.23
C PRO A 101 -18.46 20.51 -22.79
N HIS A 102 -18.69 21.77 -22.43
CA HIS A 102 -18.50 22.26 -21.06
C HIS A 102 -19.50 21.60 -20.10
N SER A 103 -19.01 21.18 -18.93
CA SER A 103 -19.80 20.55 -17.88
C SER A 103 -19.23 20.86 -16.50
N CYS A 104 -20.10 20.92 -15.50
CA CYS A 104 -19.74 21.06 -14.10
C CYS A 104 -20.77 20.32 -13.23
N ARG A 105 -20.30 19.52 -12.29
CA ARG A 105 -21.11 18.72 -11.38
C ARG A 105 -20.45 18.66 -10.01
N ILE A 106 -21.25 18.86 -8.96
CA ILE A 106 -20.80 18.79 -7.57
C ILE A 106 -21.30 17.47 -6.98
N MET A 107 -20.44 16.82 -6.19
CA MET A 107 -20.76 15.67 -5.35
C MET A 107 -20.38 15.96 -3.91
N VAL A 108 -21.09 15.35 -2.96
CA VAL A 108 -20.74 15.38 -1.55
C VAL A 108 -20.75 13.94 -1.06
N ASN A 109 -19.62 13.49 -0.55
CA ASN A 109 -19.42 12.18 0.03
C ASN A 109 -19.21 12.32 1.55
N ASP A 110 -19.48 11.26 2.31
CA ASP A 110 -19.26 11.26 3.77
C ASP A 110 -17.77 11.26 4.16
N VAL A 111 -16.89 10.97 3.19
CA VAL A 111 -15.44 10.92 3.34
C VAL A 111 -14.76 11.84 2.34
N GLY A 112 -13.70 12.53 2.77
CA GLY A 112 -12.85 13.34 1.90
C GLY A 112 -11.65 12.57 1.36
N ILE A 113 -10.64 13.32 0.91
CA ILE A 113 -9.38 12.75 0.42
C ILE A 113 -8.69 11.86 1.47
N PRO A 114 -7.94 10.81 1.06
CA PRO A 114 -7.16 9.98 1.97
C PRO A 114 -6.24 10.84 2.83
N ARG A 115 -6.14 10.52 4.12
CA ARG A 115 -5.21 11.19 5.04
C ARG A 115 -3.81 10.61 4.89
N PRO A 116 -2.75 11.32 5.33
CA PRO A 116 -1.39 10.77 5.38
C PRO A 116 -1.31 9.42 6.11
N ASP A 117 -2.10 9.25 7.15
CA ASP A 117 -2.16 8.04 7.98
C ASP A 117 -3.24 7.04 7.52
N PHE A 118 -3.73 7.11 6.28
CA PHE A 118 -4.87 6.28 5.87
C PHE A 118 -4.61 4.76 5.93
N LEU A 119 -3.35 4.29 5.98
CA LEU A 119 -2.99 2.88 6.21
C LEU A 119 -2.85 2.52 7.70
N ASP A 120 -3.08 3.44 8.62
CA ASP A 120 -3.07 3.12 10.06
C ASP A 120 -4.11 2.02 10.36
N GLY A 121 -3.67 1.00 11.09
CA GLY A 121 -4.45 -0.21 11.36
C GLY A 121 -4.63 -1.19 10.19
N ALA A 122 -3.91 -1.04 9.08
CA ALA A 122 -3.93 -2.02 7.98
C ALA A 122 -3.20 -3.33 8.35
N GLU A 123 -3.66 -4.44 7.78
CA GLU A 123 -3.06 -5.77 7.92
C GLU A 123 -1.92 -5.96 6.92
N TYR A 124 -0.77 -6.43 7.39
CA TYR A 124 0.37 -6.75 6.53
C TYR A 124 0.18 -8.09 5.85
N LEU A 125 0.35 -8.14 4.53
CA LEU A 125 0.17 -9.36 3.73
C LEU A 125 1.48 -9.95 3.20
N GLY A 126 2.61 -9.27 3.40
CA GLY A 126 3.91 -9.68 2.88
C GLY A 126 4.42 -8.74 1.80
N THR A 127 5.25 -9.26 0.90
CA THR A 127 5.85 -8.48 -0.18
C THR A 127 5.42 -8.99 -1.56
N ALA A 128 5.36 -8.07 -2.53
CA ALA A 128 5.08 -8.37 -3.93
C ALA A 128 6.02 -7.57 -4.84
N VAL A 129 6.29 -8.09 -6.04
CA VAL A 129 7.03 -7.35 -7.06
C VAL A 129 6.04 -6.70 -8.02
N THR A 130 6.07 -5.36 -8.11
CA THR A 130 5.22 -4.56 -9.01
C THR A 130 6.13 -3.69 -9.87
N ASP A 131 5.98 -3.79 -11.21
CA ASP A 131 6.80 -3.09 -12.19
C ASP A 131 8.33 -3.21 -11.96
N GLY A 132 8.77 -4.34 -11.41
CA GLY A 132 10.18 -4.62 -11.12
C GLY A 132 10.67 -4.17 -9.73
N TYR A 133 9.79 -3.60 -8.90
CA TYR A 133 10.11 -3.12 -7.55
C TYR A 133 9.49 -4.02 -6.47
N LEU A 134 10.22 -4.27 -5.38
CA LEU A 134 9.71 -5.01 -4.22
C LEU A 134 8.91 -4.07 -3.29
N CYS A 135 7.61 -4.31 -3.16
CA CYS A 135 6.67 -3.54 -2.34
C CYS A 135 6.24 -4.35 -1.11
N ASN A 136 5.99 -3.69 0.02
CA ASN A 136 5.19 -4.23 1.13
C ASN A 136 3.71 -4.12 0.76
N VAL A 137 2.90 -5.12 1.09
CA VAL A 137 1.48 -5.18 0.74
C VAL A 137 0.65 -5.08 2.01
N TRP A 138 -0.34 -4.18 1.99
CA TRP A 138 -1.25 -3.92 3.10
C TRP A 138 -2.70 -4.08 2.65
N GLU A 139 -3.53 -4.67 3.50
CA GLU A 139 -4.97 -4.69 3.33
C GLU A 139 -5.64 -3.88 4.44
N LYS A 140 -6.57 -3.01 4.06
CA LYS A 140 -7.42 -2.30 5.01
C LYS A 140 -8.86 -2.59 4.66
N ILE A 141 -9.59 -3.20 5.60
CA ILE A 141 -11.02 -3.48 5.46
C ILE A 141 -11.74 -2.13 5.42
N ASP A 142 -12.10 -1.73 4.20
CA ASP A 142 -13.18 -0.80 3.80
C ASP A 142 -12.90 -0.29 2.37
N THR A 143 -12.86 -1.23 1.42
CA THR A 143 -13.05 -1.02 -0.05
C THR A 143 -11.78 -0.98 -0.93
N ILE A 144 -10.53 -0.88 -0.43
CA ILE A 144 -9.35 -0.68 -1.31
C ILE A 144 -8.07 -1.41 -0.83
N TRP A 145 -7.37 -2.07 -1.76
CA TRP A 145 -6.03 -2.67 -1.56
C TRP A 145 -4.92 -1.65 -1.83
N TYR A 146 -3.88 -1.61 -1.01
CA TYR A 146 -2.73 -0.73 -1.23
C TYR A 146 -1.39 -1.42 -0.93
N SER A 147 -0.46 -1.34 -1.88
CA SER A 147 0.94 -1.69 -1.64
C SER A 147 1.77 -0.41 -1.39
N ALA A 148 2.78 -0.48 -0.51
CA ALA A 148 3.65 0.64 -0.13
C ALA A 148 5.11 0.18 -0.04
N VAL A 149 6.08 1.06 -0.33
CA VAL A 149 7.52 0.73 -0.36
C VAL A 149 8.24 1.31 0.84
N LEU A 150 9.28 0.61 1.29
CA LEU A 150 10.36 1.16 2.09
C LEU A 150 11.55 1.46 1.17
N TRP A 151 11.89 2.72 0.94
CA TRP A 151 13.24 3.13 0.55
C TRP A 151 13.60 4.49 1.16
N ASP A 152 14.80 4.55 1.76
CA ASP A 152 15.49 5.74 2.28
C ASP A 152 16.03 6.59 1.13
N ASP A 153 15.13 7.10 0.28
CA ASP A 153 15.52 8.10 -0.72
C ASP A 153 14.64 9.34 -0.56
N SER A 154 15.19 10.28 0.21
CA SER A 154 14.67 11.62 0.52
C SER A 154 14.26 12.47 -0.69
N LEU A 155 14.41 11.96 -1.92
CA LEU A 155 14.05 12.62 -3.17
C LEU A 155 12.74 12.13 -3.80
N THR A 156 12.23 10.95 -3.43
CA THR A 156 10.97 10.41 -3.97
C THR A 156 10.05 9.92 -2.86
N GLN A 157 9.38 10.90 -2.25
CA GLN A 157 8.20 10.73 -1.43
C GLN A 157 7.23 9.71 -2.08
N ALA A 158 7.10 8.52 -1.48
CA ALA A 158 6.31 7.35 -1.88
C ALA A 158 6.29 7.08 -3.39
N PRO A 159 7.15 6.18 -3.90
CA PRO A 159 7.16 5.93 -5.33
C PRO A 159 5.80 5.44 -5.84
N ALA A 160 5.32 6.08 -6.91
CA ALA A 160 4.01 5.81 -7.49
C ALA A 160 3.80 4.33 -7.90
N TYR A 161 4.89 3.57 -8.07
CA TYR A 161 4.91 2.22 -8.63
C TYR A 161 4.35 1.12 -7.73
N CYS A 162 4.00 1.40 -6.47
CA CYS A 162 3.31 0.44 -5.61
C CYS A 162 1.85 0.81 -5.32
N PHE A 163 1.29 1.84 -5.96
CA PHE A 163 -0.16 2.09 -5.88
C PHE A 163 -0.90 1.23 -6.90
N ASN A 164 -1.23 0.00 -6.53
CA ASN A 164 -2.14 -0.83 -7.31
C ASN A 164 -3.48 -0.93 -6.58
N GLN A 165 -4.49 -0.22 -7.09
CA GLN A 165 -5.88 -0.42 -6.69
C GLN A 165 -6.47 -1.52 -7.55
N GLU A 166 -6.36 -2.77 -7.10
CA GLU A 166 -7.14 -3.86 -7.69
C GLU A 166 -8.59 -3.74 -7.17
N MET A 167 -9.48 -3.18 -7.99
CA MET A 167 -10.92 -3.30 -7.77
C MET A 167 -11.32 -4.76 -8.04
N LYS A 168 -11.40 -5.60 -7.00
CA LYS A 168 -12.07 -6.91 -7.12
C LYS A 168 -13.53 -6.67 -7.46
N ASN A 169 -13.90 -6.94 -8.70
CA ASN A 169 -15.24 -7.13 -9.27
C ASN A 169 -16.39 -6.64 -8.36
N MET A 170 -16.86 -5.41 -8.56
CA MET A 170 -18.27 -5.05 -8.36
C MET A 170 -19.07 -5.47 -9.58
#